data_AF-A0A2M8GBU2-F1
#
_entry.id   AF-A0A2M8GBU2-F1
#
_cell.length_a   1.000
_cell.length_b   1.000
_cell.length_c   1.000
_cell.angle_alpha   90.00
_cell.angle_beta   90.00
_cell.angle_gamma   90.00
#
_symmetry.space_group_name_H-M   'P 1'
#
loop_
_entity.id
_entity.type
_entity.pdbx_description
1 polymer ?
#
loop_
_entity_poly.entity_id
_entity_poly.type
_entity_poly.pdbx_seq_one_letter_code
_entity_poly.pdbx_strand_id
1 'polypeptide(L)' 'IGHRVTMEARKRGLIIRPLGNVIVLMPPLSMTISEMDRLCDIAFDSIRAVTENM' A
#
# COMPACT_ATOMS: atom_id res chain seq x y z
N ILE A 1 -5.77 -9.26 -7.72
CA ILE A 1 -5.78 -8.73 -6.33
C ILE A 1 -4.96 -7.45 -6.22
N GLY A 2 -3.69 -7.45 -6.67
CA GLY A 2 -2.79 -6.30 -6.52
C GLY A 2 -3.32 -4.97 -7.08
N HIS A 3 -3.99 -4.97 -8.25
CA HIS A 3 -4.62 -3.77 -8.80
C HIS A 3 -5.69 -3.18 -7.86
N ARG A 4 -6.53 -4.02 -7.25
CA ARG A 4 -7.57 -3.57 -6.31
C ARG A 4 -6.96 -2.96 -5.05
N VAL A 5 -5.93 -3.61 -4.51
CA VAL A 5 -5.15 -3.08 -3.35
C VAL A 5 -4.53 -1.74 -3.69
N THR A 6 -3.95 -1.58 -4.87
CA THR A 6 -3.34 -0.31 -5.32
C THR A 6 -4.37 0.81 -5.40
N MET A 7 -5.57 0.52 -5.92
CA MET A 7 -6.65 1.50 -5.99
C MET A 7 -7.15 1.91 -4.60
N GLU A 8 -7.21 0.98 -3.66
CA GLU A 8 -7.57 1.26 -2.27
C GLU A 8 -6.51 2.10 -1.55
N ALA A 9 -5.23 1.74 -1.71
CA ALA A 9 -4.10 2.50 -1.17
C ALA A 9 -4.07 3.94 -1.67
N ARG A 10 -4.43 4.17 -2.95
CA ARG A 10 -4.51 5.51 -3.53
C ARG A 10 -5.56 6.38 -2.84
N LYS A 11 -6.72 5.83 -2.46
CA LYS A 11 -7.75 6.59 -1.69
C LYS A 11 -7.22 7.02 -0.31
N ARG A 12 -6.30 6.25 0.25
CA ARG A 12 -5.65 6.49 1.56
C ARG A 12 -4.39 7.35 1.46
N GLY A 13 -4.05 7.84 0.27
CA GLY A 13 -2.91 8.73 0.04
C GLY A 13 -1.58 8.04 -0.25
N LEU A 14 -1.57 6.72 -0.48
CA LEU A 14 -0.35 5.97 -0.84
C LEU A 14 -0.34 5.63 -2.33
N ILE A 15 0.74 6.02 -3.02
CA ILE A 15 1.00 5.65 -4.42
C ILE A 15 2.00 4.49 -4.44
N ILE A 16 1.51 3.33 -4.84
CA ILE A 16 2.29 2.09 -5.03
C ILE A 16 1.95 1.49 -6.39
N ARG A 17 2.81 0.61 -6.90
CA ARG A 17 2.56 -0.09 -8.17
C ARG A 17 2.44 -1.60 -7.96
N PRO A 18 1.48 -2.26 -8.63
CA PRO A 18 1.41 -3.71 -8.65
C PRO A 18 2.28 -4.28 -9.77
N LEU A 19 2.81 -5.47 -9.55
CA LEU A 19 3.35 -6.38 -10.56
C LEU A 19 2.52 -7.67 -10.48
N GLY A 20 1.37 -7.68 -11.17
CA GLY A 20 0.36 -8.73 -11.01
C GLY A 20 -0.26 -8.70 -9.61
N ASN A 21 0.02 -9.72 -8.80
CA ASN A 21 -0.42 -9.80 -7.40
C ASN A 21 0.68 -9.44 -6.39
N VAL A 22 1.86 -9.03 -6.86
CA VAL A 22 2.92 -8.50 -6.00
C VAL A 22 2.75 -6.98 -5.87
N ILE A 23 2.82 -6.45 -4.66
CA ILE A 23 2.85 -5.01 -4.39
C ILE A 23 4.28 -4.59 -4.09
N VAL A 24 4.77 -3.55 -4.76
CA VAL A 24 6.11 -3.00 -4.51
C VAL A 24 6.01 -1.74 -3.67
N LEU A 25 6.72 -1.73 -2.54
CA LEU A 25 6.99 -0.56 -1.72
C LEU A 25 8.38 -0.03 -2.08
N MET A 26 8.48 1.25 -2.42
CA MET A 26 9.75 1.89 -2.77
C MET A 26 9.80 3.28 -2.15
N PRO A 27 10.11 3.38 -0.85
CA PRO A 27 10.16 4.66 -0.15
C PRO A 27 11.37 5.51 -0.61
N PRO A 28 11.29 6.84 -0.46
CA PRO A 28 12.46 7.72 -0.56
C PRO A 28 13.52 7.40 0.50
N LEU A 29 14.80 7.53 0.16
CA LEU A 29 15.90 7.25 1.10
C LEU A 29 15.96 8.22 2.29
N SER A 30 15.39 9.42 2.15
CA SER A 30 15.33 10.44 3.21
C SER A 30 14.12 10.28 4.14
N MET A 31 13.28 9.26 3.92
CA MET A 31 12.07 9.03 4.69
C MET A 31 12.41 8.70 6.15
N THR A 32 11.69 9.32 7.08
CA THR A 32 11.77 8.99 8.51
C THR A 32 11.13 7.64 8.81
N ILE A 33 11.46 7.05 9.97
CA ILE A 33 10.85 5.77 10.38
C ILE A 33 9.33 5.90 10.51
N SER A 34 8.82 6.99 11.06
CA SER A 34 7.37 7.20 11.21
C SER A 34 6.62 7.35 9.89
N GLU A 35 7.24 7.96 8.87
CA GLU A 35 6.67 8.01 7.52
C GLU A 35 6.67 6.63 6.85
N MET A 36 7.70 5.82 7.10
CA MET A 36 7.77 4.44 6.62
C MET A 36 6.75 3.54 7.32
N ASP A 37 6.54 3.69 8.63
CA ASP A 37 5.48 3.01 9.37
C ASP A 37 4.11 3.36 8.76
N ARG A 38 3.84 4.65 8.53
CA ARG A 38 2.60 5.10 7.89
C ARG A 38 2.41 4.52 6.48
N LEU A 39 3.47 4.40 5.69
CA LEU A 39 3.43 3.77 4.38
C LEU A 39 3.04 2.29 4.49
N CYS A 40 3.64 1.57 5.45
CA CYS A 40 3.33 0.17 5.71
C CYS A 40 1.91 -0.02 6.23
N ASP A 41 1.43 0.83 7.14
CA ASP A 41 0.08 0.79 7.69
C ASP A 41 -0.98 0.96 6.59
N ILE A 42 -0.79 1.97 5.71
CA ILE A 42 -1.71 2.17 4.58
C ILE A 42 -1.71 0.96 3.65
N ALA A 43 -0.54 0.40 3.34
CA ALA A 43 -0.44 -0.78 2.49
C ALA A 43 -1.15 -1.99 3.12
N PHE A 44 -0.92 -2.24 4.41
CA PHE A 44 -1.54 -3.32 5.17
C PHE A 44 -3.07 -3.18 5.20
N ASP A 45 -3.58 -2.02 5.58
CA ASP A 45 -5.02 -1.77 5.63
C ASP A 45 -5.68 -1.88 4.26
N SER A 46 -4.98 -1.49 3.19
CA SER A 46 -5.49 -1.61 1.81
C SER A 46 -5.58 -3.06 1.36
N ILE A 47 -4.62 -3.90 1.77
CA ILE A 47 -4.67 -5.34 1.53
C ILE A 47 -5.87 -5.91 2.29
N ARG A 48 -5.94 -5.65 3.59
CA ARG A 48 -6.99 -6.12 4.49
C ARG A 48 -8.39 -5.77 3.97
N ALA A 49 -8.61 -4.50 3.62
CA ALA A 49 -9.90 -4.02 3.12
C ALA A 49 -10.33 -4.70 1.81
N VAL A 50 -9.38 -5.15 0.98
CA VAL A 50 -9.66 -5.81 -0.29
C VAL A 50 -9.81 -7.33 -0.15
N THR A 51 -9.16 -7.94 0.85
CA THR A 51 -9.14 -9.40 1.03
C THR A 51 -10.12 -9.91 2.08
N GLU A 52 -10.46 -9.11 3.10
CA GLU A 52 -11.30 -9.53 4.22
C GLU A 52 -12.75 -9.01 4.15
N ASN A 53 -13.02 -7.93 3.41
CA ASN A 53 -14.39 -7.42 3.21
C ASN A 53 -15.08 -8.04 2.00
N MET A 54 -14.84 -9.34 1.73
CA MET A 54 -15.43 -10.08 0.60
C MET A 54 -16.59 -10.95 1.05
#